data_AF-A0AAW1UGJ8-F1
#
_entry.id   AF-A0AAW1UGJ8-F1
#
_cell.length_a   1.000
_cell.length_b   1.000
_cell.length_c   1.000
_cell.angle_alpha   90.00
_cell.angle_beta   90.00
_cell.angle_gamma   90.00
#
_symmetry.space_group_name_H-M   'P 1'
#
loop_
_entity.id
_entity.type
_entity.pdbx_description
1 polymer ?
#
loop_
_entity_poly.entity_id
_entity_poly.type
_entity_poly.pdbx_seq_one_letter_code
_entity_poly.pdbx_strand_id
1 'polypeptide(L)'
;MKKYLFYIVISGFFLSVKSHVIKALILAVLGLTGLWLLHLLAQDYQQIQRPNKKLLFKRSLDYQPLDYTTQWSTIWSNDPIGCVRSFICQIAANETSLDDYSIRILNLARISVRNKISATEELEKAIGLGEANSNGNICFDTYKLCPFSAGVMMKILAALRSSTI
;
A
#
# COMPACT_ATOMS: atom_id res chain seq x y z
N MET A 1 -14.34 63.57 33.02
CA MET A 1 -15.69 62.98 33.25
C MET A 1 -16.20 62.07 32.12
N LYS A 2 -16.11 62.45 30.82
CA LYS A 2 -16.64 61.62 29.70
C LYS A 2 -16.13 60.17 29.62
N LYS A 3 -14.87 59.90 30.01
CA LYS A 3 -14.29 58.54 30.01
C LYS A 3 -14.95 57.61 31.02
N TYR A 4 -15.25 58.09 32.23
CA TYR A 4 -15.90 57.28 33.27
C TYR A 4 -17.36 56.97 32.95
N LEU A 5 -18.05 57.89 32.27
CA LEU A 5 -19.42 57.69 31.82
C LEU A 5 -19.51 56.60 30.74
N PHE A 6 -18.49 56.51 29.88
CA PHE A 6 -18.38 55.43 28.89
C PHE A 6 -18.17 54.04 29.54
N TYR A 7 -17.32 53.95 30.57
CA TYR A 7 -17.12 52.70 31.31
C TYR A 7 -18.38 52.26 32.08
N ILE A 8 -19.13 53.20 32.66
CA ILE A 8 -20.38 52.89 33.38
C ILE A 8 -21.46 52.40 32.40
N VAL A 9 -21.60 53.04 31.24
CA VAL A 9 -22.55 52.61 30.18
C VAL A 9 -22.20 51.23 29.62
N ILE A 10 -20.90 50.94 29.42
CA ILE A 10 -20.45 49.60 29.01
C ILE A 10 -20.75 48.58 30.11
N SER A 11 -20.41 48.88 31.38
CA SER A 11 -20.66 47.94 32.48
C SER A 11 -22.15 47.63 32.70
N GLY A 12 -23.04 48.61 32.44
CA GLY A 12 -24.50 48.42 32.52
C GLY A 12 -25.05 47.50 31.42
N PHE A 13 -24.48 47.54 30.22
CA PHE A 13 -24.91 46.69 29.09
C PHE A 13 -24.55 45.21 29.30
N PHE A 14 -23.45 44.92 30.00
CA PHE A 14 -23.03 43.54 30.32
C PHE A 14 -23.85 42.87 31.43
N LEU A 15 -24.56 43.63 32.27
CA LEU A 15 -25.27 43.08 33.44
C LEU A 15 -26.68 42.55 33.11
N SER A 16 -27.32 43.01 32.02
CA SER A 16 -28.72 42.65 31.69
C SER A 16 -28.87 41.53 30.64
N VAL A 17 -27.77 40.99 30.10
CA VAL A 17 -27.78 40.04 28.97
C VAL A 17 -27.03 38.74 29.32
N LYS A 18 -27.21 38.22 30.54
CA LYS A 18 -26.39 37.10 31.04
C LYS A 18 -26.57 35.79 30.25
N SER A 19 -27.78 35.46 29.78
CA SER A 19 -28.03 34.18 29.09
C SER A 19 -27.59 34.19 27.61
N HIS A 20 -27.88 35.27 26.88
CA HIS A 20 -27.60 35.32 25.45
C HIS A 20 -26.12 35.58 25.14
N VAL A 21 -25.41 36.32 26.00
CA VAL A 21 -23.96 36.55 25.85
C VAL A 21 -23.17 35.26 26.07
N ILE A 22 -23.56 34.42 27.04
CA ILE A 22 -22.91 33.12 27.29
C ILE A 22 -23.09 32.20 26.08
N LYS A 23 -24.29 32.13 25.50
CA LYS A 23 -24.55 31.33 24.29
C LYS A 23 -23.73 31.83 23.10
N ALA A 24 -23.63 33.14 22.92
CA ALA A 24 -22.81 33.74 21.87
C ALA A 24 -21.31 33.41 22.07
N LEU A 25 -20.83 33.43 23.31
CA LEU A 25 -19.45 33.10 23.64
C LEU A 25 -19.15 31.62 23.36
N ILE A 26 -20.06 30.71 23.73
CA ILE A 26 -19.92 29.27 23.44
C ILE A 26 -19.91 29.02 21.93
N LEU A 27 -20.81 29.66 21.17
CA LEU A 27 -20.84 29.54 19.71
C LEU A 27 -19.56 30.08 19.06
N ALA A 28 -18.99 31.16 19.58
CA ALA A 28 -17.73 31.70 19.11
C ALA A 28 -16.56 30.73 19.35
N VAL A 29 -16.47 30.12 20.53
CA VAL A 29 -15.42 29.14 20.86
C VAL A 29 -15.55 27.88 20.01
N LEU A 30 -16.77 27.34 19.85
CA LEU A 30 -17.01 26.17 19.01
C LEU A 30 -16.70 26.45 17.53
N GLY A 31 -17.08 27.63 17.03
CA GLY A 31 -16.76 28.06 15.68
C GLY A 31 -15.26 28.17 15.45
N LEU A 32 -14.53 28.81 16.37
CA LEU A 32 -13.08 28.94 16.28
C LEU A 32 -12.37 27.57 16.28
N THR A 33 -12.85 26.65 17.13
CA THR A 33 -12.34 25.28 17.21
C THR A 33 -12.59 24.51 15.90
N GLY A 34 -13.77 24.66 15.30
CA GLY A 34 -14.10 24.05 14.01
C GLY A 34 -13.22 24.56 12.86
N LEU A 35 -13.00 25.88 12.79
CA LEU A 35 -12.07 26.46 11.81
C LEU A 35 -10.63 25.99 12.00
N TRP A 36 -10.17 25.82 13.24
CA TRP A 36 -8.84 25.30 13.53
C TRP A 36 -8.65 23.85 13.06
N LEU A 37 -9.66 22.99 13.29
CA LEU A 37 -9.66 21.62 12.79
C LEU A 37 -9.64 21.56 11.25
N LEU A 38 -10.45 22.40 10.59
CA LEU A 38 -10.44 22.50 9.12
C LEU A 38 -9.08 22.95 8.58
N HIS A 39 -8.40 23.85 9.28
CA HIS A 39 -7.06 24.29 8.90
C HIS A 39 -6.03 23.17 9.01
N LEU A 40 -6.06 22.36 10.09
CA LEU A 40 -5.21 21.18 10.23
C LEU A 40 -5.46 20.16 9.12
N LEU A 41 -6.73 19.89 8.82
CA LEU A 41 -7.12 19.01 7.70
C LEU A 41 -6.58 19.53 6.35
N ALA A 42 -6.66 20.84 6.11
CA ALA A 42 -6.12 21.43 4.88
C ALA A 42 -4.58 21.34 4.82
N GLN A 43 -3.90 21.51 5.95
CA GLN A 43 -2.45 21.38 6.05
C GLN A 43 -1.99 19.94 5.78
N ASP A 44 -2.66 18.95 6.39
CA ASP A 44 -2.37 17.53 6.16
C ASP A 44 -2.69 17.12 4.71
N TYR A 45 -3.80 17.62 4.15
CA TYR A 45 -4.13 17.37 2.75
C TYR A 45 -3.06 17.91 1.80
N GLN A 46 -2.55 19.12 2.04
CA GLN A 46 -1.45 19.69 1.25
C GLN A 46 -0.14 18.91 1.43
N GLN A 47 0.12 18.39 2.63
CA GLN A 47 1.29 17.54 2.88
C GLN A 47 1.21 16.20 2.14
N ILE A 48 0.01 15.63 2.02
CA ILE A 48 -0.25 14.40 1.24
C ILE A 48 -0.18 14.67 -0.28
N GLN A 49 -0.66 15.82 -0.73
CA GLN A 49 -0.66 16.23 -2.15
C GLN A 49 0.72 16.64 -2.67
N ARG A 50 1.67 17.01 -1.79
CA ARG A 50 3.05 17.25 -2.22
C ARG A 50 3.66 15.92 -2.68
N PRO A 51 4.10 15.82 -3.94
CA PRO A 51 4.65 14.59 -4.50
C PRO A 51 6.05 14.35 -3.91
N ASN A 52 6.12 13.95 -2.64
CA ASN A 52 7.32 13.36 -2.09
C ASN A 52 7.42 11.95 -2.67
N LYS A 53 8.30 11.78 -3.66
CA LYS A 53 8.52 10.57 -4.45
C LYS A 53 9.01 9.35 -3.65
N LYS A 54 8.90 9.35 -2.32
CA LYS A 54 9.37 8.26 -1.49
C LYS A 54 8.26 7.86 -0.55
N LEU A 55 7.62 6.77 -0.97
CA LEU A 55 7.10 5.72 -0.10
C LEU A 55 5.92 6.18 0.75
N LEU A 56 4.71 5.98 0.21
CA LEU A 56 3.69 5.09 0.77
C LEU A 56 2.34 5.42 0.09
N PHE A 57 1.81 4.43 -0.64
CA PHE A 57 0.44 4.32 -1.17
C PHE A 57 -0.07 5.31 -2.22
N LYS A 58 0.21 4.98 -3.50
CA LYS A 58 -0.82 4.78 -4.54
C LYS A 58 -0.14 4.17 -5.77
N ARG A 59 -0.42 2.91 -6.10
CA ARG A 59 -0.16 2.41 -7.46
C ARG A 59 -1.22 3.02 -8.38
N SER A 60 -1.08 4.30 -8.69
CA SER A 60 -1.54 4.78 -9.98
C SER A 60 -0.62 4.12 -11.01
N LEU A 61 -1.18 3.27 -11.85
CA LEU A 61 -0.58 2.85 -13.11
C LEU A 61 -0.42 4.12 -13.95
N ASP A 62 0.63 4.89 -13.68
CA ASP A 62 1.25 5.67 -14.72
C ASP A 62 1.78 4.62 -15.71
N TYR A 63 1.26 4.64 -16.93
CA TYR A 63 1.71 3.78 -18.02
C TYR A 63 3.13 4.24 -18.39
N GLN A 64 4.09 3.94 -17.53
CA GLN A 64 5.48 3.90 -17.94
C GLN A 64 5.62 2.68 -18.84
N PRO A 65 6.28 2.79 -20.02
CA PRO A 65 6.65 1.61 -20.78
C PRO A 65 7.38 0.68 -19.81
N LEU A 66 6.92 -0.57 -19.71
CA LEU A 66 7.48 -1.60 -18.84
C LEU A 66 9.00 -1.63 -18.99
N ASP A 67 9.69 -0.88 -18.14
CA ASP A 67 11.10 -1.08 -17.89
C ASP A 67 11.16 -2.45 -17.21
N TYR A 68 11.47 -3.47 -18.03
CA TYR A 68 11.47 -4.88 -17.67
C TYR A 68 12.59 -5.22 -16.68
N THR A 69 13.17 -4.23 -16.01
CA THR A 69 14.00 -4.39 -14.81
C THR A 69 13.10 -4.69 -13.62
N THR A 70 12.41 -5.84 -13.66
CA THR A 70 11.83 -6.41 -12.44
C THR A 70 12.97 -6.51 -11.43
N GLN A 71 12.91 -5.70 -10.37
CA GLN A 71 13.92 -5.73 -9.32
C GLN A 71 13.69 -6.99 -8.48
N TRP A 72 14.10 -8.13 -9.03
CA TRP A 72 13.97 -9.41 -8.35
C TRP A 72 14.69 -9.43 -7.00
N SER A 73 15.77 -8.64 -6.87
CA SER A 73 16.44 -8.35 -5.60
C SER A 73 15.47 -7.83 -4.52
N THR A 74 14.55 -6.94 -4.90
CA THR A 74 13.51 -6.42 -4.01
C THR A 74 12.46 -7.48 -3.69
N ILE A 75 12.11 -8.34 -4.65
CA ILE A 75 11.16 -9.43 -4.43
C ILE A 75 11.74 -10.45 -3.42
N TRP A 76 12.99 -10.87 -3.59
CA TRP A 76 13.61 -11.85 -2.70
C TRP A 76 14.01 -11.29 -1.34
N SER A 77 14.41 -10.02 -1.25
CA SER A 77 14.68 -9.40 0.06
C SER A 77 13.43 -9.36 0.94
N ASN A 78 12.24 -9.33 0.34
CA ASN A 78 10.97 -9.43 1.04
C ASN A 78 10.46 -10.87 1.21
N ASP A 79 11.19 -11.87 0.71
CA ASP A 79 10.85 -13.29 0.80
C ASP A 79 12.01 -14.13 1.38
N PRO A 80 12.35 -13.92 2.67
CA PRO A 80 13.45 -14.64 3.31
C PRO A 80 13.17 -16.15 3.44
N ILE A 81 11.90 -16.56 3.44
CA ILE A 81 11.48 -17.97 3.54
C ILE A 81 11.45 -18.69 2.19
N GLY A 82 11.68 -17.98 1.08
CA GLY A 82 11.77 -18.56 -0.26
C GLY A 82 10.43 -19.02 -0.85
N CYS A 83 9.32 -18.45 -0.41
CA CYS A 83 8.01 -18.76 -0.95
C CYS A 83 7.86 -18.41 -2.43
N VAL A 84 8.50 -17.35 -2.91
CA VAL A 84 8.52 -16.98 -4.33
C VAL A 84 9.22 -18.06 -5.15
N ARG A 85 10.33 -18.63 -4.65
CA ARG A 85 11.02 -19.73 -5.33
C ARG A 85 10.16 -21.00 -5.37
N SER A 86 9.52 -21.33 -4.24
CA SER A 86 8.57 -22.44 -4.15
C SER A 86 7.41 -22.25 -5.13
N PHE A 87 6.86 -21.04 -5.19
CA PHE A 87 5.77 -20.68 -6.10
C PHE A 87 6.13 -20.90 -7.56
N ILE A 88 7.26 -20.31 -8.00
CA ILE A 88 7.73 -20.43 -9.38
C ILE A 88 7.99 -21.90 -9.76
N CYS A 89 8.59 -22.67 -8.85
CA CYS A 89 8.78 -24.12 -9.06
C CYS A 89 7.45 -24.85 -9.21
N GLN A 90 6.47 -24.59 -8.33
CA GLN A 90 5.18 -25.27 -8.35
C GLN A 90 4.36 -24.94 -9.61
N ILE A 91 4.39 -23.70 -10.09
CA ILE A 91 3.69 -23.32 -11.32
C ILE A 91 4.41 -23.83 -12.58
N ALA A 92 5.74 -23.93 -12.56
CA ALA A 92 6.52 -24.56 -13.63
C ALA A 92 6.27 -26.08 -13.71
N ALA A 93 6.07 -26.73 -12.56
CA ALA A 93 5.76 -28.17 -12.48
C ALA A 93 4.39 -28.55 -13.04
N ASN A 94 3.42 -27.62 -13.06
CA ASN A 94 2.01 -27.94 -13.35
C ASN A 94 1.40 -27.04 -14.44
N GLU A 95 2.18 -26.68 -15.47
CA GLU A 95 1.82 -25.69 -16.50
C GLU A 95 0.49 -25.97 -17.23
N THR A 96 0.07 -27.24 -17.34
CA THR A 96 -1.17 -27.64 -18.04
C THR A 96 -2.47 -27.25 -17.33
N SER A 97 -2.44 -27.01 -16.02
CA SER A 97 -3.63 -26.64 -15.24
C SER A 97 -3.57 -25.21 -14.70
N LEU A 98 -2.62 -24.41 -15.19
CA LEU A 98 -2.44 -23.03 -14.78
C LEU A 98 -3.51 -22.10 -15.35
N ASP A 99 -3.89 -21.09 -14.56
CA ASP A 99 -4.65 -19.94 -15.05
C ASP A 99 -3.78 -18.97 -15.86
N ASP A 100 -4.41 -18.11 -16.68
CA ASP A 100 -3.72 -17.14 -17.55
C ASP A 100 -2.74 -16.22 -16.78
N TYR A 101 -3.06 -15.88 -15.53
CA TYR A 101 -2.21 -15.01 -14.73
C TYR A 101 -0.96 -15.73 -14.23
N SER A 102 -1.09 -16.98 -13.79
CA SER A 102 0.04 -17.84 -13.45
C SER A 102 0.98 -18.05 -14.63
N ILE A 103 0.44 -18.24 -15.85
CA ILE A 103 1.24 -18.35 -17.09
C ILE A 103 2.02 -17.06 -17.35
N ARG A 104 1.40 -15.88 -17.18
CA ARG A 104 2.09 -14.60 -17.33
C ARG A 104 3.22 -14.43 -16.33
N ILE A 105 3.03 -14.83 -15.07
CA ILE A 105 4.09 -14.77 -14.05
C ILE A 105 5.25 -15.70 -14.43
N LEU A 106 4.95 -16.93 -14.85
CA LEU A 106 5.97 -17.88 -15.28
C LEU A 106 6.76 -17.36 -16.50
N ASN A 107 6.08 -16.77 -17.48
CA ASN A 107 6.74 -16.16 -18.64
C ASN A 107 7.61 -14.97 -18.25
N LEU A 108 7.15 -14.12 -17.33
CA LEU A 108 7.96 -13.03 -16.78
C LEU A 108 9.23 -13.56 -16.10
N ALA A 109 9.11 -14.63 -15.33
CA ALA A 109 10.26 -15.30 -14.70
C ALA A 109 11.24 -15.86 -15.75
N ARG A 110 10.74 -16.56 -16.78
CA ARG A 110 11.56 -17.09 -17.88
C ARG A 110 12.29 -15.98 -18.67
N ILE A 111 11.61 -14.87 -18.96
CA ILE A 111 12.22 -13.70 -19.63
C ILE A 111 13.34 -13.11 -18.76
N SER A 112 13.12 -13.05 -17.44
CA SER A 112 14.09 -12.50 -16.49
C SER A 112 15.36 -13.35 -16.41
N VAL A 113 15.23 -14.67 -16.42
CA VAL A 113 16.37 -15.61 -16.53
C VAL A 113 17.11 -15.40 -17.86
N ARG A 114 16.39 -15.36 -18.99
CA ARG A 114 16.99 -15.19 -20.33
C ARG A 114 17.80 -13.90 -20.45
N ASN A 115 17.28 -12.82 -19.90
CA ASN A 115 17.90 -11.50 -19.96
C ASN A 115 18.99 -11.29 -18.89
N LYS A 116 19.32 -12.32 -18.10
CA LYS A 116 20.33 -12.27 -17.02
C LYS A 116 20.07 -11.15 -16.01
N ILE A 117 18.80 -10.90 -15.71
CA ILE A 117 18.39 -9.86 -14.75
C ILE A 117 18.50 -10.43 -13.34
N SER A 118 19.13 -9.67 -12.42
CA SER A 118 19.40 -9.97 -10.98
C SER A 118 18.82 -11.26 -10.38
N ALA A 119 19.68 -12.03 -9.69
CA ALA A 119 19.49 -13.36 -9.06
C ALA A 119 18.77 -14.43 -9.89
N THR A 120 19.17 -14.49 -11.15
CA THR A 120 18.81 -15.54 -12.10
C THR A 120 19.09 -16.95 -11.63
N GLU A 121 20.17 -17.21 -10.89
CA GLU A 121 20.56 -18.58 -10.54
C GLU A 121 19.49 -19.29 -9.70
N GLU A 122 18.98 -18.62 -8.68
CA GLU A 122 17.91 -19.15 -7.83
C GLU A 122 16.59 -19.30 -8.59
N LEU A 123 16.32 -18.38 -9.52
CA LEU A 123 15.11 -18.42 -10.35
C LEU A 123 15.17 -19.53 -11.39
N GLU A 124 16.31 -19.67 -12.06
CA GLU A 124 16.62 -20.70 -13.05
C GLU A 124 16.56 -22.09 -12.40
N LYS A 125 17.12 -22.23 -11.20
CA LYS A 125 17.01 -23.46 -10.41
C LYS A 125 15.56 -23.81 -10.07
N ALA A 126 14.76 -22.84 -9.64
CA ALA A 126 13.34 -23.06 -9.32
C ALA A 126 12.54 -23.47 -10.55
N ILE A 127 12.72 -22.79 -11.68
CA ILE A 127 12.06 -23.11 -12.95
C ILE A 127 12.49 -24.50 -13.43
N GLY A 128 13.80 -24.76 -13.51
CA GLY A 128 14.32 -26.04 -13.99
C GLY A 128 13.89 -27.22 -13.13
N LEU A 129 13.80 -27.04 -11.80
CA LEU A 129 13.31 -28.08 -10.90
C LEU A 129 11.84 -28.42 -11.16
N GLY A 130 11.00 -27.40 -11.40
CA GLY A 130 9.60 -27.59 -11.73
C GLY A 130 9.42 -28.23 -13.10
N GLU A 131 10.09 -27.71 -14.13
CA GLU A 131 10.00 -28.26 -15.49
C GLU A 131 10.51 -29.72 -15.58
N ALA A 132 11.51 -30.08 -14.78
CA ALA A 132 12.02 -31.45 -14.71
C ALA A 132 11.08 -32.42 -13.97
N ASN A 133 10.15 -31.92 -13.14
CA ASN A 133 9.29 -32.75 -12.31
C ASN A 133 7.83 -32.28 -12.41
N SER A 134 7.01 -33.02 -13.15
CA SER A 134 5.59 -32.73 -13.32
C SER A 134 4.75 -32.84 -12.03
N ASN A 135 5.36 -33.24 -10.92
CA ASN A 135 4.71 -33.34 -9.61
C ASN A 135 5.33 -32.28 -8.68
N GLY A 136 4.56 -31.23 -8.37
CA GLY A 136 4.99 -30.06 -7.57
C GLY A 136 5.41 -30.38 -6.13
N ASN A 137 5.29 -31.64 -5.68
CA ASN A 137 5.76 -32.11 -4.38
C ASN A 137 7.26 -31.85 -4.16
N ILE A 138 8.08 -32.02 -5.19
CA ILE A 138 9.53 -31.79 -5.08
C ILE A 138 9.86 -30.32 -4.76
N CYS A 139 8.98 -29.40 -5.14
CA CYS A 139 9.12 -27.98 -4.82
C CYS A 139 8.92 -27.73 -3.32
N PHE A 140 7.99 -28.42 -2.67
CA PHE A 140 7.82 -28.33 -1.22
C PHE A 140 9.01 -28.94 -0.47
N ASP A 141 9.54 -30.06 -0.96
CA ASP A 141 10.72 -30.69 -0.36
C ASP A 141 11.97 -29.82 -0.50
N THR A 142 12.09 -29.07 -1.59
CA THR A 142 13.22 -28.17 -1.82
C THR A 142 13.07 -26.88 -1.02
N TYR A 143 11.86 -26.33 -0.96
CA TYR A 143 11.55 -25.06 -0.31
C TYR A 143 10.70 -25.25 0.96
N LYS A 144 11.20 -26.05 1.90
CA LYS A 144 10.47 -26.52 3.11
C LYS A 144 9.96 -25.40 4.03
N LEU A 145 10.60 -24.23 3.98
CA LEU A 145 10.22 -23.09 4.81
C LEU A 145 8.94 -22.40 4.33
N CYS A 146 8.54 -22.60 3.07
CA CYS A 146 7.30 -22.04 2.56
C CYS A 146 6.12 -22.97 2.84
N PRO A 147 5.13 -22.56 3.65
CA PRO A 147 3.97 -23.39 3.97
C PRO A 147 2.86 -23.33 2.89
N PHE A 148 3.04 -22.52 1.84
CA PHE A 148 1.98 -22.20 0.90
C PHE A 148 2.13 -22.97 -0.42
N SER A 149 1.00 -23.50 -0.91
CA SER A 149 0.92 -24.00 -2.27
C SER A 149 0.71 -22.87 -3.27
N ALA A 150 1.02 -23.12 -4.54
CA ALA A 150 0.79 -22.17 -5.62
C ALA A 150 -0.66 -21.70 -5.68
N GLY A 151 -1.62 -22.60 -5.45
CA GLY A 151 -3.04 -22.24 -5.39
C GLY A 151 -3.37 -21.27 -4.25
N VAL A 152 -2.76 -21.42 -3.07
CA VAL A 152 -2.94 -20.48 -1.96
C VAL A 152 -2.30 -19.13 -2.29
N MET A 153 -1.08 -19.14 -2.83
CA MET A 153 -0.37 -17.91 -3.20
C MET A 153 -1.14 -17.14 -4.28
N MET A 154 -1.71 -17.82 -5.26
CA MET A 154 -2.57 -17.21 -6.28
C MET A 154 -3.84 -16.62 -5.71
N LYS A 155 -4.48 -17.28 -4.73
CA LYS A 155 -5.63 -16.71 -4.01
C LYS A 155 -5.24 -15.45 -3.23
N ILE A 156 -4.07 -15.44 -2.59
CA ILE A 156 -3.56 -14.25 -1.89
C ILE A 156 -3.32 -13.12 -2.89
N LEU A 157 -2.65 -13.38 -4.02
CA LEU A 157 -2.43 -12.40 -5.08
C LEU A 157 -3.76 -11.86 -5.65
N ALA A 158 -4.73 -12.74 -5.86
CA ALA A 158 -6.07 -12.37 -6.31
C ALA A 158 -6.80 -11.51 -5.27
N ALA A 159 -6.71 -11.84 -3.98
CA ALA A 159 -7.31 -11.07 -2.90
C ALA A 159 -6.67 -9.68 -2.76
N LEU A 160 -5.35 -9.59 -2.88
CA LEU A 160 -4.61 -8.32 -2.90
C LEU A 160 -4.96 -7.46 -4.12
N ARG A 161 -5.32 -8.08 -5.24
CA ARG A 161 -5.83 -7.40 -6.43
C ARG A 161 -7.28 -6.96 -6.28
N SER A 162 -8.14 -7.72 -5.60
CA SER A 162 -9.55 -7.34 -5.44
C SER A 162 -9.77 -6.28 -4.36
N SER A 163 -8.83 -6.14 -3.42
CA SER A 163 -8.85 -5.11 -2.36
C SER A 163 -8.32 -3.75 -2.85
N THR A 164 -8.05 -3.59 -4.15
CA THR A 164 -7.81 -2.29 -4.81
C THR A 164 -9.09 -1.71 -5.44
N ILE A 165 -10.20 -1.72 -4.70
CA ILE A 165 -11.43 -0.94 -4.99
C ILE A 165 -11.60 0.08 -3.86
#